data_AF-F4GJY3-F1
#
_entry.id   AF-F4GJY3-F1
#
_cell.length_a   1.000
_cell.length_b   1.000
_cell.length_c   1.000
_cell.angle_alpha   90.00
_cell.angle_beta   90.00
_cell.angle_gamma   90.00
#
_symmetry.space_group_name_H-M   'P 1'
#
loop_
_entity.id
_entity.type
_entity.pdbx_description
1 polymer ?
#
loop_
_entity_poly.entity_id
_entity_poly.type
_entity_poly.pdbx_seq_one_letter_code
_entity_poly.pdbx_strand_id
1 'polypeptide(L)'
;MQNSVPEGKFLDVHEIATSVSPRLAKKIPRWVENIIARLIHENDLNKMWKQHEHKEPLAFLQGINKDFNLTTTFEKEERISEIVGRNPIFVANHPLGGTESLLLMEKIASYDTSVRMITRKLFMRVIPLRPFFLPVPQTKEREEIADFLDAVKEPGPIMIFPAGYCSRPLSNGILFDYEWKSTFVKFSRTSSRPIVPVYIEGQNSRRFYYVSWLRRFFGIKASLESILLVDEMFRQNGSHIVFKVGKPIDYSVFSKDLSDSEWACRIRQHVFNLSLDIDAEFSPGLPLTLLDA
;
A
#
# COMPACT_ATOMS: atom_id res chain seq x y z
N MET A 1 8.35 -21.85 -12.74
CA MET A 1 9.12 -22.64 -11.76
C MET A 1 8.79 -22.10 -10.38
N GLN A 2 8.10 -22.92 -9.57
CA GLN A 2 7.80 -22.62 -8.18
C GLN A 2 9.11 -22.67 -7.39
N ASN A 3 9.64 -21.51 -7.00
CA ASN A 3 10.66 -21.45 -5.97
C ASN A 3 9.90 -21.57 -4.63
N SER A 4 9.78 -22.81 -4.16
CA SER A 4 9.28 -23.11 -2.82
C SER A 4 10.38 -22.80 -1.82
N VAL A 5 10.07 -21.90 -0.89
CA VAL A 5 10.90 -21.66 0.30
C VAL A 5 11.14 -22.99 1.02
N PRO A 6 12.36 -23.29 1.53
CA PRO A 6 12.61 -24.52 2.28
C PRO A 6 11.54 -24.74 3.33
N GLU A 7 11.09 -26.00 3.49
CA GLU A 7 10.08 -26.37 4.48
C GLU A 7 10.36 -25.69 5.84
N GLY A 8 9.43 -24.84 6.28
CA GLY A 8 9.47 -24.21 7.60
C GLY A 8 10.02 -22.78 7.70
N LYS A 9 10.27 -22.08 6.59
CA LYS A 9 10.52 -20.61 6.60
C LYS A 9 9.61 -19.86 5.63
N PHE A 10 9.23 -18.63 5.99
CA PHE A 10 8.49 -17.69 5.13
C PHE A 10 9.41 -16.74 4.38
N LEU A 11 10.51 -16.35 5.02
CA LEU A 11 11.49 -15.42 4.51
C LEU A 11 12.90 -16.02 4.65
N ASP A 12 13.64 -16.03 3.54
CA ASP A 12 15.07 -16.31 3.51
C ASP A 12 15.75 -15.33 2.55
N VAL A 13 16.64 -14.48 3.08
CA VAL A 13 17.26 -13.40 2.31
C VAL A 13 18.06 -13.93 1.13
N HIS A 14 18.76 -15.05 1.33
CA HIS A 14 19.64 -15.63 0.32
C HIS A 14 18.81 -16.19 -0.84
N GLU A 15 17.72 -16.88 -0.53
CA GLU A 15 16.79 -17.40 -1.54
C GLU A 15 16.08 -16.26 -2.28
N ILE A 16 15.63 -15.22 -1.58
CA ILE A 16 14.98 -14.06 -2.19
C ILE A 16 15.95 -13.37 -3.14
N ALA A 17 17.18 -13.09 -2.70
CA ALA A 17 18.21 -12.48 -3.53
C ALA A 17 18.49 -13.32 -4.78
N THR A 18 18.59 -14.65 -4.62
CA THR A 18 18.79 -15.59 -5.73
C THR A 18 17.61 -15.60 -6.69
N SER A 19 16.38 -15.52 -6.18
CA SER A 19 15.15 -15.50 -6.99
C SER A 19 14.97 -14.20 -7.78
N VAL A 20 15.43 -13.06 -7.24
CA VAL A 20 15.33 -11.74 -7.87
C VAL A 20 16.46 -11.51 -8.88
N SER A 21 17.70 -11.87 -8.52
CA SER A 21 18.85 -11.76 -9.41
C SER A 21 19.96 -12.74 -9.02
N PRO A 22 20.03 -13.92 -9.68
CA PRO A 22 21.06 -14.92 -9.39
C PRO A 22 22.50 -14.38 -9.56
N ARG A 23 22.68 -13.41 -10.47
CA ARG A 23 23.98 -12.78 -10.73
C ARG A 23 24.41 -11.84 -9.60
N LEU A 24 23.46 -11.12 -8.99
CA LEU A 24 23.75 -10.26 -7.84
C LEU A 24 23.95 -11.12 -6.59
N ALA A 25 23.11 -12.12 -6.34
CA ALA A 25 23.22 -13.02 -5.19
C ALA A 25 24.63 -13.63 -5.06
N LYS A 26 25.20 -14.15 -6.17
CA LYS A 26 26.57 -14.71 -6.18
C LYS A 26 27.68 -13.70 -5.84
N LYS A 27 27.41 -12.39 -5.96
CA LYS A 27 28.38 -11.32 -5.71
C LYS A 27 28.20 -10.66 -4.34
N ILE A 28 27.08 -10.91 -3.65
CA ILE A 28 26.83 -10.33 -2.33
C ILE A 28 27.65 -11.13 -1.30
N PRO A 29 28.57 -10.49 -0.56
CA PRO A 29 29.30 -11.17 0.51
C PRO A 29 28.35 -11.64 1.62
N ARG A 30 28.63 -12.79 2.24
CA ARG A 30 27.78 -13.36 3.30
C ARG A 30 27.56 -12.43 4.49
N TRP A 31 28.53 -11.57 4.82
CA TRP A 31 28.36 -10.58 5.88
C TRP A 31 27.32 -9.50 5.52
N VAL A 32 27.17 -9.16 4.23
CA VAL A 32 26.12 -8.25 3.73
C VAL A 32 24.77 -8.92 3.80
N GLU A 33 24.65 -10.19 3.40
CA GLU A 33 23.41 -10.96 3.55
C GLU A 33 22.97 -10.99 5.02
N ASN A 34 23.89 -11.23 5.95
CA ASN A 34 23.60 -11.22 7.39
C ASN A 34 23.18 -9.85 7.93
N ILE A 35 23.62 -8.75 7.30
CA ILE A 35 23.14 -7.40 7.64
C ILE A 35 21.72 -7.23 7.12
N ILE A 36 21.46 -7.61 5.86
CA ILE A 36 20.12 -7.52 5.27
C ILE A 36 19.13 -8.38 6.06
N ALA A 37 19.49 -9.62 6.42
CA ALA A 37 18.67 -10.52 7.23
C ALA A 37 18.26 -9.91 8.58
N ARG A 38 19.18 -9.17 9.22
CA ARG A 38 18.91 -8.44 10.46
C ARG A 38 18.01 -7.22 10.22
N LEU A 39 18.27 -6.44 9.17
CA LEU A 39 17.46 -5.26 8.82
C LEU A 39 16.02 -5.64 8.44
N ILE A 40 15.83 -6.78 7.77
CA ILE A 40 14.50 -7.27 7.42
C ILE A 40 13.90 -8.16 8.50
N HIS A 41 14.52 -8.24 9.68
CA HIS A 41 13.99 -8.99 10.81
C HIS A 41 13.60 -10.44 10.43
N GLU A 42 14.44 -11.14 9.66
CA GLU A 42 14.11 -12.46 9.10
C GLU A 42 13.62 -13.45 10.17
N ASN A 43 14.30 -13.48 11.32
CA ASN A 43 13.95 -14.38 12.41
C ASN A 43 12.61 -14.02 13.06
N ASP A 44 12.35 -12.74 13.29
CA ASP A 44 11.12 -12.26 13.92
C ASP A 44 9.92 -12.50 12.98
N LEU A 45 10.07 -12.17 11.69
CA LEU A 45 9.04 -12.43 10.68
C LEU A 45 8.74 -13.92 10.54
N ASN A 46 9.77 -14.78 10.52
CA ASN A 46 9.56 -16.23 10.46
C ASN A 46 8.87 -16.76 11.72
N LYS A 47 9.15 -16.18 12.90
CA LYS A 47 8.47 -16.54 14.15
C LYS A 47 6.99 -16.15 14.11
N MET A 48 6.68 -14.91 13.73
CA MET A 48 5.30 -14.42 13.59
C MET A 48 4.54 -15.22 12.54
N TRP A 49 5.20 -15.53 11.41
CA TRP A 49 4.62 -16.37 10.37
C TRP A 49 4.18 -17.73 10.90
N LYS A 50 5.07 -18.46 11.58
CA LYS A 50 4.73 -19.78 12.17
C LYS A 50 3.56 -19.73 13.15
N GLN A 51 3.35 -18.60 13.81
CA GLN A 51 2.25 -18.43 14.75
C GLN A 51 0.90 -18.19 14.05
N HIS A 52 0.90 -17.76 12.79
CA HIS A 52 -0.30 -17.25 12.11
C HIS A 52 -0.58 -17.87 10.74
N GLU A 53 0.36 -18.60 10.13
CA GLU A 53 0.26 -19.09 8.75
C GLU A 53 -0.96 -19.98 8.45
N HIS A 54 -1.52 -20.61 9.48
CA HIS A 54 -2.70 -21.47 9.37
C HIS A 54 -4.03 -20.72 9.55
N LYS A 55 -3.99 -19.42 9.82
CA LYS A 55 -5.19 -18.61 10.07
C LYS A 55 -5.81 -18.14 8.77
N GLU A 56 -7.13 -17.98 8.80
CA GLU A 56 -7.88 -17.26 7.78
C GLU A 56 -7.36 -15.81 7.62
N PRO A 57 -7.50 -15.18 6.44
CA PRO A 57 -6.87 -13.90 6.11
C PRO A 57 -7.12 -12.79 7.15
N LEU A 58 -8.37 -12.62 7.60
CA LEU A 58 -8.72 -11.60 8.59
C LEU A 58 -8.11 -11.91 9.97
N ALA A 59 -8.16 -13.16 10.40
CA ALA A 59 -7.56 -13.60 11.66
C ALA A 59 -6.02 -13.52 11.62
N PHE A 60 -5.41 -13.66 10.44
CA PHE A 60 -4.00 -13.41 10.21
C PHE A 60 -3.67 -11.93 10.41
N LEU A 61 -4.42 -11.00 9.79
CA LEU A 61 -4.24 -9.55 9.96
C LEU A 61 -4.34 -9.14 11.44
N GLN A 62 -5.40 -9.58 12.11
CA GLN A 62 -5.62 -9.30 13.54
C GLN A 62 -4.49 -9.85 14.42
N GLY A 63 -3.95 -11.02 14.07
CA GLY A 63 -2.79 -11.60 14.74
C GLY A 63 -1.55 -10.73 14.60
N ILE A 64 -1.21 -10.36 13.36
CA ILE A 64 -0.04 -9.51 13.08
C ILE A 64 -0.17 -8.15 13.76
N ASN A 65 -1.34 -7.51 13.69
CA ASN A 65 -1.55 -6.21 14.32
C ASN A 65 -1.45 -6.28 15.85
N LYS A 66 -1.88 -7.39 16.45
CA LYS A 66 -1.70 -7.67 17.88
C LYS A 66 -0.23 -7.88 18.24
N ASP A 67 0.53 -8.63 17.45
CA ASP A 67 1.97 -8.85 17.70
C ASP A 67 2.78 -7.55 17.67
N PHE A 68 2.40 -6.61 16.81
CA PHE A 68 2.97 -5.26 16.75
C PHE A 68 2.32 -4.26 17.72
N ASN A 69 1.40 -4.69 18.60
CA ASN A 69 0.66 -3.83 19.53
C ASN A 69 0.10 -2.56 18.88
N LEU A 70 -0.38 -2.66 17.64
CA LEU A 70 -0.85 -1.52 16.87
C LEU A 70 -2.24 -1.11 17.33
N THR A 71 -2.45 0.18 17.47
CA THR A 71 -3.77 0.75 17.76
C THR A 71 -4.16 1.74 16.67
N THR A 72 -5.47 1.93 16.47
CA THR A 72 -5.97 2.80 15.40
C THR A 72 -7.17 3.61 15.83
N THR A 73 -7.32 4.77 15.18
CA THR A 73 -8.56 5.56 15.19
C THR A 73 -9.00 5.75 13.75
N PHE A 74 -10.26 5.44 13.47
CA PHE A 74 -10.90 5.75 12.18
C PHE A 74 -11.89 6.89 12.40
N GLU A 75 -11.49 8.10 12.05
CA GLU A 75 -12.39 9.24 12.02
C GLU A 75 -13.38 9.09 10.86
N LYS A 76 -14.67 9.27 11.18
CA LYS A 76 -15.80 9.06 10.28
C LYS A 76 -15.88 7.63 9.74
N GLU A 77 -15.59 6.63 10.58
CA GLU A 77 -15.66 5.21 10.24
C GLU A 77 -17.02 4.80 9.64
N GLU A 78 -18.12 5.44 10.07
CA GLU A 78 -19.46 5.19 9.55
C GLU A 78 -19.54 5.28 8.02
N ARG A 79 -18.73 6.14 7.39
CA ARG A 79 -18.65 6.29 5.92
C ARG A 79 -18.19 5.00 5.24
N ILE A 80 -17.35 4.20 5.89
CA ILE A 80 -16.93 2.88 5.39
C ILE A 80 -18.15 1.95 5.38
N SER A 81 -18.83 1.84 6.53
CA SER A 81 -19.97 0.93 6.70
C SER A 81 -21.13 1.24 5.75
N GLU A 82 -21.38 2.53 5.47
CA GLU A 82 -22.45 2.98 4.58
C GLU A 82 -22.15 2.69 3.10
N ILE A 83 -20.88 2.77 2.69
CA ILE A 83 -20.50 2.70 1.27
C ILE A 83 -19.99 1.32 0.83
N VAL A 84 -19.57 0.46 1.76
CA VAL A 84 -18.91 -0.83 1.45
C VAL A 84 -19.72 -1.70 0.47
N GLY A 85 -21.05 -1.75 0.62
CA GLY A 85 -21.95 -2.53 -0.25
C GLY A 85 -22.05 -1.99 -1.69
N ARG A 86 -21.54 -0.79 -1.98
CA ARG A 86 -21.44 -0.22 -3.34
C ARG A 86 -20.11 -0.55 -4.03
N ASN A 87 -19.34 -1.50 -3.49
CA ASN A 87 -18.03 -1.94 -4.03
C ASN A 87 -17.05 -0.75 -4.23
N PRO A 88 -16.82 0.08 -3.20
CA PRO A 88 -16.03 1.30 -3.33
C PRO A 88 -14.56 1.01 -3.68
N ILE A 89 -13.87 2.00 -4.24
CA ILE A 89 -12.42 2.04 -4.38
C ILE A 89 -11.86 2.98 -3.32
N PHE A 90 -11.28 2.41 -2.26
CA PHE A 90 -10.54 3.15 -1.25
C PHE A 90 -9.17 3.58 -1.81
N VAL A 91 -8.94 4.89 -1.85
CA VAL A 91 -7.68 5.49 -2.30
C VAL A 91 -7.04 6.23 -1.13
N ALA A 92 -5.77 5.97 -0.87
CA ALA A 92 -5.09 6.54 0.30
C ALA A 92 -3.66 6.99 -0.01
N ASN A 93 -3.16 7.93 0.79
CA ASN A 93 -1.72 8.19 0.87
C ASN A 93 -1.01 7.05 1.61
N HIS A 94 0.30 6.90 1.41
CA HIS A 94 1.04 5.73 1.90
C HIS A 94 2.23 6.12 2.80
N PRO A 95 2.02 6.61 4.04
CA PRO A 95 3.10 7.22 4.81
C PRO A 95 4.18 6.25 5.33
N LEU A 96 3.83 5.00 5.65
CA LEU A 96 4.70 4.08 6.40
C LEU A 96 5.21 2.92 5.54
N GLY A 97 4.45 2.46 4.54
CA GLY A 97 4.92 1.43 3.60
C GLY A 97 4.54 0.00 3.92
N GLY A 98 3.63 -0.24 4.87
CA GLY A 98 3.18 -1.59 5.22
C GLY A 98 2.17 -1.62 6.36
N THR A 99 2.55 -1.08 7.52
CA THR A 99 1.75 -1.10 8.76
C THR A 99 0.34 -0.53 8.55
N GLU A 100 0.23 0.62 7.90
CA GLU A 100 -1.05 1.26 7.61
C GLU A 100 -1.89 0.45 6.63
N SER A 101 -1.25 -0.25 5.69
CA SER A 101 -1.93 -1.11 4.72
C SER A 101 -2.61 -2.28 5.41
N LEU A 102 -1.95 -2.90 6.39
CA LEU A 102 -2.51 -4.02 7.15
C LEU A 102 -3.71 -3.59 8.01
N LEU A 103 -3.61 -2.42 8.64
CA LEU A 103 -4.67 -1.87 9.49
C LEU A 103 -5.90 -1.42 8.68
N LEU A 104 -5.69 -0.72 7.56
CA LEU A 104 -6.79 -0.34 6.68
C LEU A 104 -7.45 -1.56 6.05
N MET A 105 -6.65 -2.55 5.64
CA MET A 105 -7.16 -3.81 5.10
C MET A 105 -7.99 -4.58 6.15
N GLU A 106 -7.51 -4.68 7.40
CA GLU A 106 -8.27 -5.31 8.49
C GLU A 106 -9.60 -4.60 8.70
N LYS A 107 -9.58 -3.26 8.75
CA LYS A 107 -10.79 -2.47 8.96
C LYS A 107 -11.81 -2.70 7.84
N ILE A 108 -11.41 -2.61 6.57
CA ILE A 108 -12.34 -2.84 5.46
C ILE A 108 -12.83 -4.29 5.45
N ALA A 109 -11.93 -5.26 5.68
CA ALA A 109 -12.26 -6.69 5.72
C ALA A 109 -13.22 -7.05 6.88
N SER A 110 -13.26 -6.25 7.95
CA SER A 110 -14.24 -6.42 9.03
C SER A 110 -15.68 -6.10 8.61
N TYR A 111 -15.85 -5.28 7.56
CA TYR A 111 -17.15 -4.99 6.94
C TYR A 111 -17.45 -5.89 5.74
N ASP A 112 -16.44 -6.16 4.91
CA ASP A 112 -16.58 -7.01 3.73
C ASP A 112 -15.28 -7.76 3.42
N THR A 113 -15.28 -9.07 3.67
CA THR A 113 -14.14 -9.96 3.45
C THR A 113 -13.83 -10.22 1.98
N SER A 114 -14.61 -9.70 1.04
CA SER A 114 -14.29 -9.74 -0.39
C SER A 114 -13.31 -8.64 -0.82
N VAL A 115 -12.90 -7.75 0.11
CA VAL A 115 -11.93 -6.68 -0.15
C VAL A 115 -10.66 -7.19 -0.83
N ARG A 116 -10.21 -6.47 -1.85
CA ARG A 116 -8.92 -6.72 -2.50
C ARG A 116 -8.07 -5.47 -2.58
N MET A 117 -6.80 -5.61 -2.22
CA MET A 117 -5.78 -4.58 -2.34
C MET A 117 -4.99 -4.76 -3.62
N ILE A 118 -4.88 -3.70 -4.42
CA ILE A 118 -3.98 -3.68 -5.58
C ILE A 118 -2.54 -3.65 -5.08
N THR A 119 -1.77 -4.70 -5.38
CA THR A 119 -0.41 -4.88 -4.86
C THR A 119 0.59 -5.31 -5.94
N ARG A 120 1.87 -5.41 -5.54
CA ARG A 120 2.91 -6.04 -6.36
C ARG A 120 2.87 -7.56 -6.17
N LYS A 121 3.16 -8.32 -7.24
CA LYS A 121 3.18 -9.80 -7.22
C LYS A 121 4.05 -10.42 -6.10
N LEU A 122 5.07 -9.71 -5.60
CA LEU A 122 5.89 -10.16 -4.47
C LEU A 122 5.04 -10.46 -3.21
N PHE A 123 3.99 -9.68 -2.96
CA PHE A 123 3.11 -9.85 -1.80
C PHE A 123 2.31 -11.15 -1.85
N MET A 124 2.17 -11.78 -3.03
CA MET A 124 1.56 -13.12 -3.16
C MET A 124 2.38 -14.22 -2.46
N ARG A 125 3.56 -13.92 -1.92
CA ARG A 125 4.29 -14.84 -1.02
C ARG A 125 3.68 -14.93 0.37
N VAL A 126 2.89 -13.93 0.80
CA VAL A 126 2.15 -13.96 2.07
C VAL A 126 0.86 -14.77 1.86
N ILE A 127 0.98 -16.10 1.92
CA ILE A 127 -0.08 -17.07 1.59
C ILE A 127 -1.43 -16.74 2.26
N PRO A 128 -1.53 -16.50 3.59
CA PRO A 128 -2.79 -16.17 4.24
C PRO A 128 -3.47 -14.91 3.69
N LEU A 129 -2.72 -13.96 3.13
CA LEU A 129 -3.27 -12.70 2.61
C LEU A 129 -3.54 -12.74 1.11
N ARG A 130 -3.23 -13.84 0.40
CA ARG A 130 -3.51 -13.97 -1.04
C ARG A 130 -4.95 -13.64 -1.42
N PRO A 131 -5.99 -14.06 -0.67
CA PRO A 131 -7.37 -13.71 -1.02
C PRO A 131 -7.66 -12.21 -1.02
N PHE A 132 -6.91 -11.43 -0.23
CA PHE A 132 -7.02 -9.98 -0.16
C PHE A 132 -6.10 -9.23 -1.12
N PHE A 133 -5.33 -9.92 -1.97
CA PHE A 133 -4.41 -9.28 -2.90
C PHE A 133 -4.85 -9.39 -4.35
N LEU A 134 -4.67 -8.29 -5.08
CA LEU A 134 -4.88 -8.18 -6.51
C LEU A 134 -3.56 -7.71 -7.16
N PRO A 135 -2.70 -8.62 -7.63
CA PRO A 135 -1.40 -8.25 -8.16
C PRO A 135 -1.53 -7.52 -9.51
N VAL A 136 -0.82 -6.40 -9.66
CA VAL A 136 -0.74 -5.70 -10.97
C VAL A 136 0.02 -6.54 -12.01
N PRO A 137 -0.34 -6.44 -13.31
CA PRO A 137 0.40 -7.08 -14.40
C PRO A 137 1.88 -6.70 -14.40
N GLN A 138 2.76 -7.69 -14.57
CA GLN A 138 4.21 -7.48 -14.66
C GLN A 138 4.67 -7.23 -16.08
N THR A 139 3.95 -7.77 -17.05
CA THR A 139 4.24 -7.67 -18.47
C THR A 139 3.19 -6.79 -19.17
N LYS A 140 3.41 -6.54 -20.47
CA LYS A 140 2.40 -5.92 -21.34
C LYS A 140 1.57 -6.95 -22.11
N GLU A 141 1.63 -8.21 -21.69
CA GLU A 141 0.87 -9.28 -22.34
C GLU A 141 -0.62 -9.04 -22.14
N ARG A 142 -1.38 -9.20 -23.23
CA ARG A 142 -2.79 -8.86 -23.28
C ARG A 142 -3.63 -9.70 -22.31
N GLU A 143 -3.25 -10.96 -22.13
CA GLU A 143 -3.91 -11.90 -21.22
C GLU A 143 -3.75 -11.48 -19.76
N GLU A 144 -2.52 -11.22 -19.30
CA GLU A 144 -2.26 -10.77 -17.92
C GLU A 144 -3.01 -9.46 -17.58
N ILE A 145 -3.10 -8.54 -18.56
CA ILE A 145 -3.88 -7.31 -18.41
C ILE A 145 -5.38 -7.61 -18.35
N ALA A 146 -5.89 -8.50 -19.20
CA ALA A 146 -7.30 -8.86 -19.24
C ALA A 146 -7.75 -9.52 -17.92
N ASP A 147 -6.98 -10.49 -17.43
CA ASP A 147 -7.24 -11.19 -16.16
C ASP A 147 -7.32 -10.21 -15.00
N PHE A 148 -6.37 -9.26 -14.93
CA PHE A 148 -6.39 -8.21 -13.91
C PHE A 148 -7.62 -7.32 -14.03
N LEU A 149 -8.00 -6.92 -15.25
CA LEU A 149 -9.18 -6.08 -15.47
C LEU A 149 -10.48 -6.80 -15.14
N ASP A 150 -10.57 -8.11 -15.37
CA ASP A 150 -11.74 -8.89 -15.01
C ASP A 150 -11.82 -9.11 -13.51
N ALA A 151 -10.70 -9.36 -12.84
CA ALA A 151 -10.64 -9.43 -11.39
C ALA A 151 -10.98 -8.09 -10.69
N VAL A 152 -10.70 -6.94 -11.31
CA VAL A 152 -11.14 -5.61 -10.83
C VAL A 152 -12.66 -5.43 -10.92
N LYS A 153 -13.34 -6.13 -11.83
CA LYS A 153 -14.81 -6.04 -11.99
C LYS A 153 -15.57 -6.93 -11.01
N GLU A 154 -14.91 -7.95 -10.43
CA GLU A 154 -15.52 -8.79 -9.41
C GLU A 154 -16.07 -7.93 -8.26
N PRO A 155 -17.25 -8.24 -7.68
CA PRO A 155 -17.79 -7.50 -6.55
C PRO A 155 -16.83 -7.48 -5.35
N GLY A 156 -16.94 -6.46 -4.52
CA GLY A 156 -16.14 -6.26 -3.31
C GLY A 156 -15.34 -4.96 -3.33
N PRO A 157 -15.00 -4.39 -2.17
CA PRO A 157 -14.19 -3.18 -2.09
C PRO A 157 -12.79 -3.38 -2.69
N ILE A 158 -12.24 -2.31 -3.27
CA ILE A 158 -10.85 -2.28 -3.74
C ILE A 158 -10.07 -1.28 -2.90
N MET A 159 -8.88 -1.65 -2.44
CA MET A 159 -7.93 -0.75 -1.79
C MET A 159 -6.72 -0.48 -2.68
N ILE A 160 -6.32 0.77 -2.82
CA ILE A 160 -5.12 1.14 -3.59
C ILE A 160 -4.39 2.33 -2.98
N PHE A 161 -3.06 2.25 -2.99
CA PHE A 161 -2.15 3.37 -2.73
C PHE A 161 -1.58 3.87 -4.07
N PRO A 162 -2.18 4.90 -4.71
CA PRO A 162 -1.94 5.16 -6.13
C PRO A 162 -0.51 5.66 -6.43
N ALA A 163 0.21 6.17 -5.44
CA ALA A 163 1.62 6.56 -5.58
C ALA A 163 2.55 5.35 -5.84
N GLY A 164 2.19 4.16 -5.33
CA GLY A 164 3.02 2.95 -5.44
C GLY A 164 4.35 2.97 -4.66
N TYR A 165 4.57 4.01 -3.87
CA TYR A 165 5.70 4.27 -2.98
C TYR A 165 5.21 5.00 -1.74
N CYS A 166 6.00 4.96 -0.66
CA CYS A 166 5.63 5.70 0.54
C CYS A 166 5.69 7.21 0.31
N SER A 167 4.94 7.98 1.10
CA SER A 167 5.00 9.45 1.11
C SER A 167 6.43 9.94 1.42
N ARG A 168 6.75 11.17 0.99
CA ARG A 168 8.06 11.80 1.20
C ARG A 168 7.90 13.23 1.69
N PRO A 169 8.84 13.71 2.53
CA PRO A 169 8.82 15.09 2.97
C PRO A 169 9.12 16.01 1.78
N LEU A 170 8.28 17.02 1.61
CA LEU A 170 8.52 18.15 0.72
C LEU A 170 9.59 19.09 1.32
N SER A 171 10.03 20.10 0.55
CA SER A 171 11.01 21.10 1.01
C SER A 171 10.55 21.87 2.25
N ASN A 172 9.24 22.03 2.44
CA ASN A 172 8.63 22.64 3.62
C ASN A 172 8.41 21.65 4.79
N GLY A 173 8.85 20.40 4.66
CA GLY A 173 8.71 19.37 5.69
C GLY A 173 7.37 18.63 5.71
N ILE A 174 6.37 19.07 4.94
CA ILE A 174 5.07 18.38 4.84
C ILE A 174 5.26 17.04 4.13
N LEU A 175 4.73 15.97 4.72
CA LEU A 175 4.75 14.65 4.10
C LEU A 175 3.68 14.59 3.00
N PHE A 176 4.11 14.28 1.77
CA PHE A 176 3.21 14.24 0.62
C PHE A 176 3.55 13.07 -0.31
N ASP A 177 2.55 12.57 -1.03
CA ASP A 177 2.76 11.49 -2.00
C ASP A 177 3.36 12.03 -3.30
N TYR A 178 4.16 11.20 -3.95
CA TYR A 178 4.52 11.43 -5.35
C TYR A 178 3.28 11.39 -6.26
N GLU A 179 3.48 11.60 -7.56
CA GLU A 179 2.42 11.51 -8.56
C GLU A 179 1.62 10.20 -8.41
N TRP A 180 0.30 10.34 -8.26
CA TRP A 180 -0.63 9.23 -8.20
C TRP A 180 -0.91 8.67 -9.59
N LYS A 181 -0.84 7.35 -9.76
CA LYS A 181 -1.25 6.69 -10.99
C LYS A 181 -2.76 6.75 -11.15
N SER A 182 -3.23 7.10 -12.34
CA SER A 182 -4.63 7.40 -12.63
C SER A 182 -5.53 6.18 -12.87
N THR A 183 -4.98 4.97 -12.78
CA THR A 183 -5.71 3.73 -13.07
C THR A 183 -7.00 3.57 -12.26
N PHE A 184 -7.01 4.01 -11.00
CA PHE A 184 -8.19 3.93 -10.13
C PHE A 184 -9.35 4.82 -10.60
N VAL A 185 -9.07 5.97 -11.23
CA VAL A 185 -10.09 6.85 -11.83
C VAL A 185 -10.77 6.12 -12.98
N LYS A 186 -9.96 5.47 -13.84
CA LYS A 186 -10.47 4.66 -14.93
C LYS A 186 -11.36 3.52 -14.43
N PHE A 187 -10.93 2.82 -13.37
CA PHE A 187 -11.71 1.75 -12.75
C PHE A 187 -13.03 2.23 -12.15
N SER A 188 -13.01 3.35 -11.43
CA SER A 188 -14.22 3.97 -10.90
C SER A 188 -15.23 4.24 -12.01
N ARG A 189 -14.78 4.87 -13.10
CA ARG A 189 -15.63 5.20 -14.26
C ARG A 189 -16.14 3.98 -15.01
N THR A 190 -15.31 2.96 -15.26
CA THR A 190 -15.73 1.78 -16.05
C THR A 190 -16.57 0.79 -15.26
N SER A 191 -16.36 0.70 -13.95
CA SER A 191 -17.03 -0.28 -13.09
C SER A 191 -18.13 0.37 -12.24
N SER A 192 -18.42 1.66 -12.43
CA SER A 192 -19.43 2.43 -11.68
C SER A 192 -19.22 2.34 -10.15
N ARG A 193 -17.95 2.38 -9.73
CA ARG A 193 -17.57 2.23 -8.32
C ARG A 193 -17.25 3.60 -7.73
N PRO A 194 -17.86 4.02 -6.60
CA PRO A 194 -17.50 5.26 -5.94
C PRO A 194 -16.06 5.19 -5.41
N ILE A 195 -15.37 6.32 -5.36
CA ILE A 195 -14.04 6.44 -4.74
C ILE A 195 -14.20 6.95 -3.32
N VAL A 196 -13.52 6.32 -2.36
CA VAL A 196 -13.47 6.78 -0.97
C VAL A 196 -12.04 7.25 -0.67
N PRO A 197 -11.81 8.57 -0.55
CA PRO A 197 -10.50 9.10 -0.18
C PRO A 197 -10.24 8.86 1.32
N VAL A 198 -9.05 8.34 1.65
CA VAL A 198 -8.63 8.11 3.03
C VAL A 198 -7.28 8.77 3.25
N TYR A 199 -7.21 9.69 4.20
CA TYR A 199 -5.95 10.24 4.67
C TYR A 199 -5.44 9.42 5.85
N ILE A 200 -4.15 9.08 5.82
CA ILE A 200 -3.48 8.30 6.83
C ILE A 200 -2.38 9.16 7.44
N GLU A 201 -2.44 9.31 8.76
CA GLU A 201 -1.40 9.98 9.54
C GLU A 201 -0.25 9.01 9.83
N GLY A 202 0.98 9.49 9.65
CA GLY A 202 2.17 8.70 9.97
C GLY A 202 3.39 9.22 9.23
N GLN A 203 4.56 8.75 9.67
CA GLN A 203 5.82 8.96 8.97
C GLN A 203 6.84 7.88 9.36
N ASN A 204 7.75 7.58 8.45
CA ASN A 204 8.91 6.74 8.73
C ASN A 204 10.01 7.54 9.43
N SER A 205 11.06 6.85 9.88
CA SER A 205 12.18 7.49 10.54
C SER A 205 12.96 8.44 9.62
N ARG A 206 13.68 9.38 10.24
CA ARG A 206 14.63 10.24 9.53
C ARG A 206 15.68 9.45 8.75
N ARG A 207 16.07 8.26 9.25
CA ARG A 207 17.04 7.38 8.58
C ARG A 207 16.50 6.89 7.24
N PHE A 208 15.23 6.47 7.19
CA PHE A 208 14.58 6.05 5.95
C PHE A 208 14.60 7.17 4.90
N TYR A 209 14.20 8.39 5.29
CA TYR A 209 14.19 9.53 4.37
C TYR A 209 15.59 9.95 3.94
N TYR A 210 16.57 9.91 4.84
CA TYR A 210 17.97 10.21 4.51
C TYR A 210 18.55 9.21 3.50
N VAL A 211 18.29 7.91 3.66
CA VAL A 211 18.74 6.87 2.71
C VAL A 211 18.05 7.04 1.35
N SER A 212 16.75 7.35 1.34
CA SER A 212 16.02 7.64 0.10
C SER A 212 16.58 8.88 -0.61
N TRP A 213 16.95 9.92 0.13
CA TRP A 213 17.58 11.13 -0.40
C TRP A 213 18.97 10.81 -0.99
N LEU A 214 19.84 10.11 -0.26
CA LEU A 214 21.17 9.70 -0.75
C LEU A 214 21.07 8.88 -2.04
N ARG A 215 20.14 7.91 -2.07
CA ARG A 215 19.89 7.09 -3.27
C ARG A 215 19.58 7.96 -4.49
N ARG A 216 18.69 8.96 -4.32
CA ARG A 216 18.31 9.90 -5.39
C ARG A 216 19.50 10.78 -5.78
N PHE A 217 20.24 11.28 -4.81
CA PHE A 217 21.43 12.11 -5.02
C PHE A 217 22.49 11.39 -5.87
N PHE A 218 22.72 10.10 -5.61
CA PHE A 218 23.65 9.27 -6.39
C PHE A 218 23.04 8.59 -7.64
N GLY A 219 21.79 8.89 -8.00
CA GLY A 219 21.15 8.33 -9.20
C GLY A 219 20.90 6.82 -9.15
N ILE A 220 20.88 6.21 -7.96
CA ILE A 220 20.72 4.77 -7.81
C ILE A 220 19.24 4.40 -8.05
N LYS A 221 18.99 3.57 -9.07
CA LYS A 221 17.63 3.14 -9.45
C LYS A 221 17.06 2.05 -8.52
N ALA A 222 17.90 1.26 -7.89
CA ALA A 222 17.47 0.21 -6.96
C ALA A 222 16.89 0.84 -5.68
N SER A 223 15.66 0.47 -5.31
CA SER A 223 14.96 1.00 -4.12
C SER A 223 15.55 0.45 -2.82
N LEU A 224 16.74 0.92 -2.45
CA LEU A 224 17.45 0.52 -1.23
C LEU A 224 16.63 0.83 0.02
N GLU A 225 15.80 1.88 0.00
CA GLU A 225 14.89 2.22 1.09
C GLU A 225 13.85 1.13 1.35
N SER A 226 13.50 0.31 0.35
CA SER A 226 12.54 -0.78 0.54
C SER A 226 13.05 -1.88 1.46
N ILE A 227 14.37 -2.05 1.56
CA ILE A 227 14.98 -2.99 2.53
C ILE A 227 14.75 -2.49 3.97
N LEU A 228 14.74 -1.17 4.17
CA LEU A 228 14.50 -0.56 5.47
C LEU A 228 13.03 -0.55 5.87
N LEU A 229 12.09 -0.77 4.95
CA LEU A 229 10.65 -0.72 5.29
C LEU A 229 10.26 -1.75 6.35
N VAL A 230 10.91 -2.90 6.37
CA VAL A 230 10.65 -3.90 7.40
C VAL A 230 11.20 -3.41 8.75
N ASP A 231 12.43 -2.87 8.80
CA ASP A 231 12.97 -2.20 10.00
C ASP A 231 12.03 -1.09 10.48
N GLU A 232 11.53 -0.24 9.57
CA GLU A 232 10.55 0.81 9.89
C GLU A 232 9.25 0.23 10.45
N MET A 233 8.71 -0.85 9.87
CA MET A 233 7.52 -1.53 10.38
C MET A 233 7.71 -2.03 11.81
N PHE A 234 8.85 -2.65 12.12
CA PHE A 234 9.16 -3.09 13.49
C PHE A 234 9.31 -1.91 14.47
N ARG A 235 9.77 -0.75 14.00
CA ARG A 235 9.81 0.48 14.81
C ARG A 235 8.42 1.06 15.10
N GLN A 236 7.39 0.67 14.35
CA GLN A 236 6.00 1.05 14.64
C GLN A 236 5.34 0.19 15.72
N ASN A 237 6.07 -0.75 16.35
CA ASN A 237 5.51 -1.54 17.46
C ASN A 237 5.01 -0.62 18.60
N GLY A 238 3.75 -0.78 18.99
CA GLY A 238 3.09 0.07 20.00
C GLY A 238 2.63 1.42 19.48
N SER A 239 2.69 1.68 18.18
CA SER A 239 2.22 2.94 17.59
C SER A 239 0.69 3.04 17.51
N HIS A 240 0.21 4.27 17.43
CA HIS A 240 -1.18 4.61 17.15
C HIS A 240 -1.27 5.29 15.79
N ILE A 241 -2.12 4.79 14.89
CA ILE A 241 -2.28 5.32 13.53
C ILE A 241 -3.71 5.85 13.35
N VAL A 242 -3.82 7.10 12.88
CA VAL A 242 -5.10 7.75 12.62
C VAL A 242 -5.44 7.69 11.14
N PHE A 243 -6.67 7.27 10.85
CA PHE A 243 -7.25 7.23 9.51
C PHE A 243 -8.41 8.20 9.45
N LYS A 244 -8.40 9.07 8.44
CA LYS A 244 -9.40 10.10 8.17
C LYS A 244 -10.16 9.71 6.91
N VAL A 245 -11.37 9.19 7.08
CA VAL A 245 -12.20 8.70 5.97
C VAL A 245 -13.00 9.86 5.39
N GLY A 246 -12.69 10.28 4.17
CA GLY A 246 -13.40 11.37 3.49
C GLY A 246 -14.76 10.93 2.92
N LYS A 247 -15.53 11.90 2.43
CA LYS A 247 -16.82 11.63 1.79
C LYS A 247 -16.64 10.84 0.49
N PRO A 248 -17.47 9.82 0.21
CA PRO A 248 -17.43 9.10 -1.06
C PRO A 248 -17.66 10.03 -2.26
N ILE A 249 -16.83 9.87 -3.29
CA ILE A 249 -16.92 10.57 -4.56
C ILE A 249 -17.60 9.64 -5.56
N ASP A 250 -18.75 10.06 -6.08
CA ASP A 250 -19.50 9.24 -7.05
C ASP A 250 -18.77 9.19 -8.40
N TYR A 251 -18.83 8.04 -9.07
CA TYR A 251 -18.15 7.83 -10.35
C TYR A 251 -18.67 8.75 -11.46
N SER A 252 -19.91 9.27 -11.32
CA SER A 252 -20.52 10.21 -12.26
C SER A 252 -19.82 11.57 -12.33
N VAL A 253 -19.03 11.93 -11.31
CA VAL A 253 -18.24 13.18 -11.26
C VAL A 253 -17.12 13.17 -12.31
N PHE A 254 -16.61 12.01 -12.70
CA PHE A 254 -15.45 11.87 -13.59
C PHE A 254 -15.82 12.09 -15.06
N SER A 255 -15.99 13.36 -15.43
CA SER A 255 -16.23 13.77 -16.81
C SER A 255 -15.02 13.50 -17.72
N LYS A 256 -15.25 13.55 -19.04
CA LYS A 256 -14.21 13.40 -20.07
C LYS A 256 -13.45 14.70 -20.36
N ASP A 257 -13.82 15.80 -19.70
CA ASP A 257 -13.22 17.12 -19.95
C ASP A 257 -11.83 17.25 -19.33
N LEU A 258 -11.55 16.42 -18.32
CA LEU A 258 -10.25 16.33 -17.67
C LEU A 258 -9.63 14.96 -17.95
N SER A 259 -8.30 14.95 -18.05
CA SER A 259 -7.56 13.69 -18.14
C SER A 259 -7.65 12.90 -16.83
N ASP A 260 -7.54 11.57 -16.92
CA ASP A 260 -7.53 10.70 -15.74
C ASP A 260 -6.39 11.06 -14.76
N SER A 261 -5.27 11.59 -15.28
CA SER A 261 -4.14 12.07 -14.47
C SER A 261 -4.45 13.35 -13.71
N GLU A 262 -5.19 14.28 -14.31
CA GLU A 262 -5.66 15.48 -13.60
C GLU A 262 -6.65 15.12 -12.50
N TRP A 263 -7.60 14.22 -12.78
CA TRP A 263 -8.49 13.68 -11.76
C TRP A 263 -7.71 13.04 -10.60
N ALA A 264 -6.73 12.20 -10.91
CA ALA A 264 -5.89 11.58 -9.89
C ALA A 264 -5.12 12.62 -9.05
N CYS A 265 -4.63 13.69 -9.68
CA CYS A 265 -3.94 14.77 -8.98
C CYS A 265 -4.89 15.56 -8.05
N ARG A 266 -6.12 15.86 -8.49
CA ARG A 266 -7.14 16.53 -7.66
C ARG A 266 -7.58 15.67 -6.49
N ILE A 267 -7.80 14.37 -6.71
CA ILE A 267 -8.16 13.44 -5.63
C ILE A 267 -7.00 13.30 -4.63
N ARG A 268 -5.76 13.21 -5.11
CA ARG A 268 -4.56 13.23 -4.25
C ARG A 268 -4.58 14.47 -3.35
N GLN A 269 -4.73 15.66 -3.92
CA GLN A 269 -4.79 16.90 -3.13
C GLN A 269 -5.94 16.91 -2.13
N HIS A 270 -7.11 16.45 -2.56
CA HIS A 270 -8.27 16.33 -1.68
C HIS A 270 -8.00 15.40 -0.49
N VAL A 271 -7.34 14.26 -0.70
CA VAL A 271 -6.92 13.35 0.38
C VAL A 271 -6.06 14.10 1.39
N PHE A 272 -5.07 14.89 0.96
CA PHE A 272 -4.27 15.68 1.91
C PHE A 272 -5.05 16.83 2.56
N ASN A 273 -6.07 17.40 1.91
CA ASN A 273 -6.95 18.40 2.53
C ASN A 273 -7.79 17.80 3.68
N LEU A 274 -8.07 16.49 3.66
CA LEU A 274 -8.73 15.80 4.79
C LEU A 274 -7.91 15.87 6.08
N SER A 275 -6.59 16.11 5.99
CA SER A 275 -5.76 16.34 7.18
C SER A 275 -6.14 17.63 7.92
N LEU A 276 -6.64 18.64 7.19
CA LEU A 276 -7.04 19.95 7.70
C LEU A 276 -8.53 19.99 8.06
N ASP A 277 -9.38 19.40 7.22
CA ASP A 277 -10.83 19.34 7.41
C ASP A 277 -11.37 17.99 6.93
N ILE A 278 -11.76 17.15 7.88
CA ILE A 278 -12.33 15.80 7.63
C ILE A 278 -13.68 15.83 6.92
N ASP A 279 -14.40 16.95 6.99
CA ASP A 279 -15.72 17.12 6.37
C ASP A 279 -15.66 17.85 5.01
N ALA A 280 -14.45 18.16 4.54
CA ALA A 280 -14.20 18.75 3.22
C ALA A 280 -14.86 17.94 2.10
N GLU A 281 -15.48 18.65 1.15
CA GLU A 281 -16.10 18.04 -0.02
C GLU A 281 -15.15 18.05 -1.21
N PHE A 282 -15.16 16.98 -1.98
CA PHE A 282 -14.40 16.93 -3.22
C PHE A 282 -15.02 17.88 -4.24
N SER A 283 -14.26 18.88 -4.66
CA SER A 283 -14.63 19.77 -5.75
C SER A 283 -13.86 19.39 -7.02
N PRO A 284 -14.56 19.13 -8.14
CA PRO A 284 -13.92 19.01 -9.43
C PRO A 284 -13.01 20.18 -9.74
N GLY A 285 -13.35 21.41 -9.36
CA GLY A 285 -12.55 22.61 -9.64
C GLY A 285 -11.34 22.84 -8.72
N LEU A 286 -10.94 21.86 -7.89
CA LEU A 286 -9.84 22.03 -6.95
C LEU A 286 -8.55 22.48 -7.67
N PRO A 287 -7.95 23.62 -7.27
CA PRO A 287 -6.77 24.13 -7.94
C PRO A 287 -5.59 23.17 -7.72
N LEU A 288 -4.85 22.89 -8.80
CA LEU A 288 -3.70 22.01 -8.77
C LEU A 288 -2.49 22.73 -8.15
N THR A 289 -2.50 22.90 -6.84
CA THR A 289 -1.53 23.73 -6.10
C THR A 289 -0.14 23.10 -5.93
N LEU A 290 0.08 21.85 -6.38
CA LEU A 290 1.34 21.11 -6.21
C LEU A 290 1.95 20.60 -7.53
N LEU A 291 1.70 21.28 -8.65
CA LEU A 291 2.34 20.94 -9.93
C LEU A 291 3.75 21.57 -10.12
N ASP A 292 4.16 22.49 -9.24
CA ASP A 292 5.40 23.27 -9.41
C ASP A 292 6.40 23.06 -8.25
N ALA A 293 6.87 21.82 -8.04
CA ALA A 293 8.00 21.53 -7.15
C ALA A 293 8.92 20.42 -7.69
#